data_AF-A0A069NLM3-F1
#
_entry.id   AF-A0A069NLM3-F1
#
_cell.length_a   1.000
_cell.length_b   1.000
_cell.length_c   1.000
_cell.angle_alpha   90.00
_cell.angle_beta   90.00
_cell.angle_gamma   90.00
#
_symmetry.space_group_name_H-M   'P 1'
#
loop_
_entity.id
_entity.type
_entity.pdbx_description
1 polymer ?
#
loop_
_entity_poly.entity_id
_entity_poly.type
_entity_poly.pdbx_seq_one_letter_code
_entity_poly.pdbx_strand_id
1 'polypeptide(L)'
;MYPLLEFLSTLPQFHADRARSEVVHIGTGCTLSRRDSCGPEVDSVLLARWPGQPLGDASTIDGLDAVNFYMREARSMGAEIGLLNRAIGVLDRSMGGETLFSKPIYVSPARATQDGS
;
A
#
# COMPACT_ATOMS: atom_id res chain seq x y z
N MET A 1 5.02 14.57 2.15
CA MET A 1 5.58 13.20 2.16
C MET A 1 5.15 12.56 0.83
N TYR A 2 5.80 11.50 0.37
CA TYR A 2 5.50 10.93 -0.96
C TYR A 2 4.13 10.21 -0.95
N PRO A 3 3.25 10.36 -1.98
CA PRO A 3 1.84 10.00 -1.86
C PRO A 3 1.56 8.55 -1.44
N LEU A 4 2.34 7.57 -1.91
CA LEU A 4 2.18 6.18 -1.48
C LEU A 4 2.47 6.00 0.01
N LEU A 5 3.52 6.64 0.54
CA LEU A 5 3.83 6.58 1.97
C LEU A 5 2.79 7.31 2.81
N GLU A 6 2.25 8.42 2.30
CA GLU A 6 1.12 9.12 2.93
C GLU A 6 -0.10 8.21 3.00
N PHE A 7 -0.45 7.54 1.91
CA PHE A 7 -1.53 6.56 1.92
C PHE A 7 -1.29 5.44 2.93
N LEU A 8 -0.13 4.80 2.88
CA LEU A 8 0.21 3.69 3.79
C LEU A 8 0.16 4.12 5.25
N SER A 9 0.55 5.36 5.57
CA SER A 9 0.47 5.90 6.93
C SER A 9 -0.95 6.05 7.48
N THR A 10 -1.98 5.97 6.62
CA THR A 10 -3.38 5.99 7.05
C THR A 10 -3.91 4.61 7.45
N LEU A 11 -3.17 3.55 7.12
CA LEU A 11 -3.58 2.18 7.40
C LEU A 11 -3.19 1.77 8.83
N PRO A 12 -4.01 0.98 9.53
CA PRO A 12 -3.84 0.69 10.96
C PRO A 12 -2.57 -0.11 11.30
N GLN A 13 -2.02 -0.86 10.35
CA GLN A 13 -0.81 -1.65 10.56
C GLN A 13 0.49 -0.85 10.37
N PHE A 14 0.42 0.44 10.06
CA PHE A 14 1.61 1.26 9.81
C PHE A 14 1.77 2.38 10.84
N HIS A 15 3.02 2.60 11.21
CA HIS A 15 3.47 3.79 11.92
C HIS A 15 4.25 4.70 10.96
N ALA A 16 4.01 6.01 10.99
CA ALA A 16 4.72 6.96 10.14
C ALA A 16 5.93 7.59 10.85
N ASP A 17 7.12 7.40 10.29
CA ASP A 17 8.31 8.17 10.66
C ASP A 17 8.49 9.32 9.67
N ARG A 18 7.93 10.48 10.01
CA ARG A 18 8.00 11.68 9.18
C ARG A 18 9.40 12.28 9.09
N ALA A 19 10.26 12.08 10.10
CA ALA A 19 11.61 12.62 10.09
C ALA A 19 12.46 11.90 9.04
N ARG A 20 12.22 10.60 8.85
CA ARG A 20 12.91 9.77 7.86
C ARG A 20 12.17 9.65 6.53
N SER A 21 10.93 10.15 6.46
CA SER A 21 10.03 9.94 5.31
C SER A 21 9.82 8.45 5.03
N GLU A 22 9.52 7.69 6.07
CA GLU A 22 9.32 6.24 6.04
C GLU A 22 8.00 5.86 6.74
N VAL A 23 7.48 4.68 6.42
CA VAL A 23 6.46 4.02 7.24
C VAL A 23 6.97 2.66 7.72
N VAL A 24 6.61 2.28 8.93
CA VAL A 24 7.03 1.02 9.55
C VAL A 24 5.82 0.15 9.76
N HIS A 25 5.85 -1.06 9.20
CA HIS A 25 4.83 -2.07 9.42
C HIS A 25 4.94 -2.62 10.84
N ILE A 26 3.91 -2.41 11.67
CA ILE A 26 3.93 -2.71 13.11
C ILE A 26 4.10 -4.21 13.38
N GLY A 27 3.50 -5.08 12.55
CA GLY A 27 3.56 -6.54 12.75
C GLY A 27 4.90 -7.17 12.40
N THR A 28 5.71 -6.54 11.54
CA THR A 28 6.94 -7.15 11.00
C THR A 28 8.19 -6.31 11.22
N GLY A 29 8.05 -5.04 11.60
CA GLY A 29 9.15 -4.07 11.63
C GLY A 29 9.68 -3.69 10.25
N CYS A 30 9.04 -4.13 9.16
CA CYS A 30 9.45 -3.77 7.81
C CYS A 30 9.29 -2.27 7.60
N THR A 31 10.37 -1.61 7.19
CA THR A 31 10.37 -0.20 6.86
C THR A 31 10.14 -0.04 5.37
N LEU A 32 9.15 0.76 5.00
CA LEU A 32 8.88 1.17 3.62
C LEU A 32 9.30 2.62 3.45
N SER A 33 10.10 2.88 2.43
CA SER A 33 10.63 4.21 2.13
C SER A 33 10.49 4.49 0.63
N ARG A 34 10.64 5.76 0.26
CA ARG A 34 10.66 6.14 -1.15
C ARG A 34 11.97 5.63 -1.75
N ARG A 35 11.91 5.06 -2.95
CA ARG A 35 13.12 4.88 -3.75
C ARG A 35 13.62 6.25 -4.20
N ASP A 36 14.77 6.68 -3.71
CA ASP A 36 15.38 7.90 -4.22
C ASP A 36 15.74 7.69 -5.70
N SER A 37 15.18 8.52 -6.59
CA SER A 37 15.83 9.17 -7.76
C SER A 37 15.00 9.24 -9.07
N CYS A 38 15.66 9.83 -10.09
CA CYS A 38 15.20 10.60 -11.23
C CYS A 38 14.26 9.91 -12.23
N GLY A 39 12.94 10.04 -12.05
CA GLY A 39 11.97 9.82 -13.12
C GLY A 39 10.58 9.40 -12.65
N PRO A 40 9.54 9.59 -13.48
CA PRO A 40 8.14 9.35 -13.11
C PRO A 40 7.79 7.87 -12.85
N GLU A 41 8.52 6.91 -13.44
CA GLU A 41 8.29 5.47 -13.19
C GLU A 41 8.75 5.02 -11.79
N VAL A 42 9.66 5.77 -11.17
CA VAL A 42 10.16 5.49 -9.81
C VAL A 42 9.18 6.04 -8.76
N ASP A 43 8.30 6.95 -9.16
CA ASP A 43 7.19 7.46 -8.35
C ASP A 43 6.08 6.43 -8.16
N SER A 44 6.25 5.16 -8.53
CA SER A 44 5.35 4.06 -8.11
C SER A 44 6.06 2.92 -7.39
N VAL A 45 7.33 3.08 -7.00
CA VAL A 45 8.13 1.99 -6.40
C VAL A 45 8.51 2.34 -4.96
N LEU A 46 8.36 1.35 -4.07
CA LEU A 46 8.77 1.44 -2.67
C LEU A 46 10.03 0.61 -2.43
N LEU A 47 10.86 1.06 -1.48
CA LEU A 47 11.94 0.27 -0.93
C LEU A 47 11.50 -0.33 0.40
N ALA A 48 11.50 -1.66 0.48
CA ALA A 48 11.21 -2.43 1.67
C ALA A 48 12.51 -2.90 2.33
N ARG A 49 12.62 -2.68 3.64
CA ARG A 49 13.79 -3.07 4.44
C ARG A 49 13.34 -3.78 5.70
N TRP A 50 13.79 -5.02 5.88
CA TRP A 50 13.52 -5.81 7.07
C TRP A 50 14.41 -5.39 8.25
N PRO A 51 14.02 -5.69 9.50
CA PRO A 51 14.86 -5.44 10.66
C PRO A 51 16.26 -6.05 10.51
N GLY A 52 17.30 -5.26 10.80
CA GLY A 52 18.70 -5.68 10.68
C GLY A 52 19.25 -5.74 9.25
N GLN A 53 18.42 -5.51 8.22
CA GLN A 53 18.87 -5.52 6.83
C GLN A 53 19.65 -4.23 6.49
N PRO A 54 20.83 -4.34 5.87
CA PRO A 54 21.57 -3.18 5.35
C PRO A 54 20.78 -2.40 4.29
N LEU A 55 21.04 -1.11 4.17
CA LEU A 55 20.39 -0.23 3.18
C LEU A 55 20.60 -0.70 1.73
N GLY A 56 21.79 -1.23 1.41
CA GLY A 56 22.13 -1.72 0.07
C GLY A 56 21.33 -2.94 -0.38
N ASP A 57 20.69 -3.65 0.56
CA ASP A 57 19.97 -4.89 0.30
C ASP A 57 18.46 -4.70 0.28
N ALA A 58 17.96 -3.46 0.41
CA ALA A 58 16.54 -3.16 0.41
C ALA A 58 15.86 -3.70 -0.86
N SER A 59 14.73 -4.36 -0.69
CA SER A 59 13.96 -4.94 -1.79
C SER A 59 13.07 -3.87 -2.42
N THR A 60 13.05 -3.80 -3.75
CA THR A 60 12.07 -2.96 -4.47
C THR A 60 10.74 -3.69 -4.56
N ILE A 61 9.67 -3.01 -4.21
CA ILE A 61 8.29 -3.50 -4.34
C ILE A 61 7.49 -2.51 -5.18
N ASP A 62 6.66 -3.06 -6.07
CA ASP A 62 5.71 -2.28 -6.83
C ASP A 62 4.64 -1.68 -5.90
N GLY A 63 4.36 -0.40 -6.08
CA GLY A 63 3.45 0.35 -5.23
C GLY A 63 2.01 -0.12 -5.35
N LEU A 64 1.56 -0.59 -6.53
CA LEU A 64 0.20 -1.08 -6.73
C LEU A 64 0.01 -2.42 -6.02
N ASP A 65 0.98 -3.32 -6.16
CA ASP A 65 0.97 -4.59 -5.45
C ASP A 65 1.00 -4.37 -3.94
N ALA A 66 1.83 -3.44 -3.46
CA ALA A 66 1.88 -3.07 -2.05
C ALA A 66 0.52 -2.53 -1.55
N VAL A 67 -0.08 -1.57 -2.26
CA VAL A 67 -1.39 -1.01 -1.89
C VAL A 67 -2.46 -2.10 -1.86
N ASN A 68 -2.53 -2.96 -2.88
CA ASN A 68 -3.50 -4.04 -2.94
C ASN A 68 -3.34 -5.03 -1.77
N PHE A 69 -2.10 -5.39 -1.45
CA PHE A 69 -1.80 -6.28 -0.33
C PHE A 69 -2.18 -5.64 1.02
N TYR A 70 -1.68 -4.44 1.31
CA TYR A 70 -1.87 -3.78 2.60
C TYR A 70 -3.31 -3.34 2.85
N MET A 71 -4.10 -3.09 1.80
CA MET A 71 -5.53 -2.87 1.97
C MET A 71 -6.30 -4.14 2.32
N ARG A 72 -5.94 -5.30 1.75
CA ARG A 72 -6.56 -6.58 2.14
C ARG A 72 -6.26 -6.89 3.60
N GLU A 73 -5.03 -6.64 4.03
CA GLU A 73 -4.62 -6.78 5.42
C GLU A 73 -5.39 -5.80 6.33
N ALA A 74 -5.46 -4.50 5.97
CA ALA A 74 -6.20 -3.52 6.76
C ALA A 74 -7.68 -3.87 6.92
N ARG A 75 -8.32 -4.40 5.87
CA ARG A 75 -9.70 -4.93 5.94
C ARG A 75 -9.81 -6.10 6.91
N SER A 76 -8.84 -7.02 6.89
CA SER A 76 -8.82 -8.15 7.83
C SER A 76 -8.67 -7.71 9.29
N MET A 77 -8.10 -6.53 9.52
CA MET A 77 -7.98 -5.87 10.83
C MET A 77 -9.19 -5.02 11.20
N GLY A 78 -10.25 -5.01 10.36
CA GLY A 78 -11.49 -4.28 10.62
C GLY A 78 -11.52 -2.83 10.14
N ALA A 79 -10.58 -2.41 9.27
CA ALA A 79 -10.63 -1.07 8.68
C ALA A 79 -11.90 -0.88 7.83
N GLU A 80 -12.57 0.26 8.02
CA GLU A 80 -13.81 0.58 7.34
C GLU A 80 -13.60 0.72 5.81
N ILE A 81 -14.39 -0.02 5.03
CA ILE A 81 -14.29 -0.03 3.56
C ILE A 81 -14.47 1.38 2.96
N GLY A 82 -15.37 2.19 3.53
CA GLY A 82 -15.59 3.58 3.08
C GLY A 82 -14.34 4.45 3.22
N LEU A 83 -13.62 4.33 4.35
CA LEU A 83 -12.39 5.06 4.60
C LEU A 83 -11.26 4.61 3.68
N LEU A 84 -11.12 3.30 3.45
CA LEU A 84 -10.13 2.75 2.52
C LEU A 84 -10.38 3.23 1.09
N ASN A 85 -11.63 3.18 0.61
CA ASN A 85 -11.98 3.64 -0.73
C ASN A 85 -11.73 5.15 -0.90
N ARG A 86 -12.00 5.96 0.14
CA ARG A 86 -11.66 7.38 0.13
C ARG A 86 -10.14 7.60 0.04
N ALA A 87 -9.36 6.85 0.83
CA ALA A 87 -7.91 6.96 0.85
C ALA A 87 -7.28 6.58 -0.51
N ILE A 88 -7.77 5.51 -1.16
CA ILE A 88 -7.40 5.15 -2.54
C ILE A 88 -7.69 6.30 -3.50
N GLY A 89 -8.90 6.88 -3.43
CA GLY A 89 -9.27 7.97 -4.33
C GLY A 89 -8.41 9.23 -4.15
N VAL A 90 -7.90 9.48 -2.93
CA VAL A 90 -6.91 10.55 -2.69
C VAL A 90 -5.56 10.19 -3.30
N LEU A 91 -5.07 8.97 -3.07
CA LEU A 91 -3.83 8.48 -3.65
C LEU A 91 -3.84 8.58 -5.18
N ASP A 92 -4.91 8.09 -5.81
CA ASP A 92 -5.06 8.08 -7.27
C ASP A 92 -4.96 9.49 -7.86
N ARG A 93 -5.65 10.47 -7.26
CA ARG A 93 -5.53 11.88 -7.67
C ARG A 93 -4.14 12.45 -7.45
N SER A 94 -3.51 12.15 -6.31
CA SER A 94 -2.16 12.61 -6.00
C SER A 94 -1.09 12.02 -6.92
N MET A 95 -1.38 10.88 -7.55
CA MET A 95 -0.52 10.20 -8.51
C MET A 95 -0.86 10.53 -9.98
N GLY A 96 -1.70 11.52 -10.23
CA GLY A 96 -2.04 12.00 -11.58
C GLY A 96 -3.38 11.52 -12.14
N GLY A 97 -4.17 10.76 -11.37
CA GLY A 97 -5.56 10.39 -11.71
C GLY A 97 -5.73 9.39 -12.86
N GLU A 98 -4.64 9.00 -13.52
CA GLU A 98 -4.61 7.96 -14.55
C GLU A 98 -4.13 6.60 -14.00
N THR A 99 -3.91 6.51 -12.69
CA THR A 99 -3.20 5.38 -12.09
C THR A 99 -4.06 4.14 -11.84
N LEU A 100 -3.39 2.98 -11.85
CA LEU A 100 -3.98 1.64 -11.76
C LEU A 100 -4.62 1.32 -10.38
N PHE A 101 -4.49 2.21 -9.37
CA PHE A 101 -4.87 1.97 -7.97
C PHE A 101 -6.38 1.99 -7.72
N SER A 102 -7.15 2.66 -8.57
CA SER A 102 -8.60 2.84 -8.45
C SER A 102 -9.43 1.70 -9.09
N LYS A 103 -8.79 0.70 -9.71
CA LYS A 103 -9.51 -0.50 -10.16
C LYS A 103 -10.07 -1.23 -8.93
N PRO A 104 -11.40 -1.49 -8.88
CA PRO A 104 -11.99 -2.18 -7.74
C PRO A 104 -11.32 -3.54 -7.56
N ILE A 105 -10.82 -3.82 -6.34
CA ILE A 105 -10.40 -5.17 -5.95
C ILE A 105 -11.61 -6.07 -6.21
N TYR A 106 -11.54 -6.88 -7.26
CA TYR A 106 -12.60 -7.78 -7.67
C TYR A 106 -12.93 -8.70 -6.48
N VAL A 107 -14.06 -8.45 -5.83
CA VAL A 107 -14.63 -9.37 -4.87
C VAL A 107 -15.39 -10.37 -5.73
N SER A 108 -14.79 -11.53 -6.00
CA SER A 108 -15.58 -12.64 -6.52
C SER A 108 -16.68 -12.91 -5.49
N PRO A 109 -17.98 -12.79 -5.84
CA PRO A 109 -19.01 -13.29 -4.96
C PRO A 109 -18.72 -14.77 -4.75
N ALA A 110 -18.75 -15.21 -3.49
CA ALA A 110 -18.69 -16.63 -3.16
C ALA A 110 -19.71 -17.35 -4.05
N ARG A 111 -19.27 -18.36 -4.81
CA ARG A 111 -20.15 -19.22 -5.59
C ARG A 111 -21.23 -19.72 -4.64
N ALA A 112 -22.45 -19.21 -4.78
CA ALA A 112 -23.63 -19.89 -4.28
C ALA A 112 -23.65 -21.22 -5.04
N THR A 113 -23.38 -22.30 -4.32
CA THR A 113 -23.50 -23.66 -4.81
C THR A 113 -24.93 -23.83 -5.29
N GLN A 114 -25.13 -23.86 -6.60
CA GLN A 114 -26.30 -24.44 -7.21
C GLN A 114 -26.17 -25.96 -7.07
N ASP A 115 -26.79 -26.51 -6.03
CA ASP A 115 -27.36 -27.86 -6.11
C ASP A 115 -28.89 -27.62 -6.17
N GLY A 116 -29.65 -27.97 -7.20
CA GLY A 116 -29.41 -28.96 -8.23
C GLY A 116 -30.37 -30.13 -8.06
N SER A 117 -31.68 -29.86 -8.24
CA SER A 117 -32.81 -30.78 -8.40
C SER A 117 -33.33 -31.54 -7.17
#